data_AF-A0A970YUK5-F1
#
_entry.id   AF-A0A970YUK5-F1
#
_cell.length_a   1.000
_cell.length_b   1.000
_cell.length_c   1.000
_cell.angle_alpha   90.00
_cell.angle_beta   90.00
_cell.angle_gamma   90.00
#
_symmetry.space_group_name_H-M   'P 1'
#
loop_
_entity.id
_entity.type
_entity.pdbx_description
1 polymer ?
#
loop_
_entity_poly.entity_id
_entity_poly.type
_entity_poly.pdbx_seq_one_letter_code
_entity_poly.pdbx_strand_id
1 'polypeptide(L)'
;MRTLENPAVQENVIKRLANGESQTAIAHSLGVSQAAISKFASNPEIRELIRAEALKLVGNLPVATDNIRYLVEHMQGSNDPKMKELGYKASLKVLETAGIIPG
;
A
#
# COMPACT_ATOMS: atom_id res chain seq x y z
N MET A 1 0.06 10.03 -28.76
CA MET A 1 0.36 9.63 -27.37
C MET A 1 0.54 10.89 -26.52
N ARG A 2 -0.45 11.23 -25.69
CA ARG A 2 -0.46 12.36 -24.73
C ARG A 2 -0.89 11.88 -23.34
N THR A 3 -0.63 10.61 -23.02
CA THR A 3 -1.23 9.92 -21.86
C THR A 3 -0.81 10.57 -20.54
N LEU A 4 0.42 11.08 -20.45
CA LEU A 4 0.94 11.80 -19.28
C LEU A 4 0.62 13.30 -19.26
N GLU A 5 -0.14 13.82 -20.23
CA GLU A 5 -0.67 15.19 -20.18
C GLU A 5 -2.03 15.23 -19.47
N ASN A 6 -2.67 14.07 -19.28
CA ASN A 6 -3.93 13.95 -18.56
C ASN A 6 -3.69 13.96 -17.04
N PRO A 7 -4.28 14.92 -16.28
CA PRO A 7 -4.12 14.99 -14.83
C PRO A 7 -4.53 13.72 -14.08
N ALA A 8 -5.57 13.01 -14.52
CA ALA A 8 -6.01 11.77 -13.88
C ALA A 8 -4.99 10.63 -14.07
N VAL A 9 -4.30 10.60 -15.21
CA VAL A 9 -3.23 9.63 -15.46
C VAL A 9 -2.00 10.00 -14.63
N GLN A 10 -1.65 11.28 -14.52
CA GLN A 10 -0.56 11.74 -13.66
C GLN A 10 -0.80 11.37 -12.20
N GLU A 11 -2.01 11.61 -11.69
CA GLU A 11 -2.40 11.24 -10.32
C GLU A 11 -2.28 9.72 -10.09
N ASN A 12 -2.74 8.91 -11.05
CA ASN A 12 -2.61 7.47 -10.99
C ASN A 12 -1.14 7.03 -10.93
N VAL A 13 -0.28 7.60 -11.79
CA VAL A 13 1.17 7.32 -11.78
C VAL A 13 1.79 7.72 -10.44
N ILE A 14 1.46 8.90 -9.89
CA ILE A 14 1.96 9.36 -8.58
C ILE A 14 1.60 8.35 -7.48
N LYS A 15 0.33 7.92 -7.41
CA LYS A 15 -0.15 6.94 -6.41
C LYS A 15 0.57 5.60 -6.52
N ARG A 16 0.76 5.09 -7.74
CA ARG A 16 1.43 3.81 -7.98
C ARG A 16 2.92 3.86 -7.64
N LEU A 17 3.59 4.97 -7.96
CA LEU A 17 4.98 5.19 -7.55
C LEU A 17 5.10 5.31 -6.02
N ALA A 18 4.16 6.01 -5.36
CA ALA A 18 4.11 6.10 -3.90
C ALA A 18 3.90 4.75 -3.21
N ASN A 19 3.15 3.85 -3.85
CA ASN A 19 2.96 2.46 -3.43
C ASN A 19 4.19 1.55 -3.69
N GLY A 20 5.28 2.09 -4.26
CA GLY A 20 6.51 1.34 -4.55
C GLY A 20 6.46 0.50 -5.82
N GLU A 21 5.46 0.70 -6.69
CA GLU A 21 5.39 -0.02 -7.96
C GLU A 21 6.50 0.42 -8.93
N SER A 22 7.10 -0.54 -9.63
CA SER A 22 8.20 -0.23 -10.55
C SER A 22 7.73 0.62 -11.74
N GLN A 23 8.58 1.55 -12.18
CA GLN A 23 8.30 2.39 -13.35
C GLN A 23 8.03 1.57 -14.62
N THR A 24 8.68 0.40 -14.75
CA THR A 24 8.49 -0.53 -15.88
C THR A 24 7.09 -1.14 -15.89
N ALA A 25 6.58 -1.57 -14.73
CA ALA A 25 5.23 -2.12 -14.61
C ALA A 25 4.16 -1.06 -14.91
N ILE A 26 4.35 0.15 -14.38
CA ILE A 26 3.48 1.31 -14.65
C ILE A 26 3.48 1.63 -16.15
N ALA A 27 4.66 1.75 -16.76
CA ALA A 27 4.83 2.02 -18.18
C ALA A 27 4.10 1.00 -19.06
N HIS A 28 4.31 -0.29 -18.80
CA HIS A 28 3.63 -1.39 -19.51
C HIS A 28 2.10 -1.28 -19.41
N SER A 29 1.58 -1.05 -18.20
CA SER A 29 0.13 -0.97 -17.98
C SER A 29 -0.55 0.24 -18.64
N LEU A 30 0.18 1.35 -18.81
CA LEU A 30 -0.34 2.60 -19.37
C LEU A 30 -0.03 2.76 -20.86
N GLY A 31 0.71 1.82 -21.46
CA GLY A 31 1.14 1.91 -22.86
C GLY A 31 2.07 3.10 -23.12
N VAL A 32 2.90 3.48 -22.14
CA VAL A 32 3.90 4.55 -22.25
C VAL A 32 5.31 4.01 -22.06
N SER A 33 6.33 4.78 -22.44
CA SER A 33 7.71 4.36 -22.21
C SER A 33 8.12 4.54 -20.74
N GLN A 34 8.99 3.65 -20.25
CA GLN A 34 9.57 3.79 -18.91
C GLN A 34 10.39 5.09 -18.80
N ALA A 35 11.06 5.51 -19.86
CA ALA A 35 11.74 6.81 -19.90
C ALA A 35 10.80 8.00 -19.67
N ALA A 36 9.56 7.94 -20.17
CA ALA A 36 8.56 8.97 -19.93
C ALA A 36 8.14 9.02 -18.45
N ILE A 37 7.92 7.86 -17.82
CA ILE A 37 7.66 7.77 -16.38
C ILE A 37 8.85 8.28 -15.56
N SER A 38 10.07 7.89 -15.93
CA SER A 38 11.30 8.35 -15.27
C SER A 38 11.44 9.87 -15.35
N LYS A 39 11.22 10.46 -16.52
CA LYS A 39 11.27 11.91 -16.72
C LYS A 39 10.19 12.62 -15.90
N PHE A 40 8.97 12.08 -15.88
CA PHE A 40 7.86 12.60 -15.08
C PHE A 40 8.19 12.59 -13.57
N ALA A 41 8.63 11.46 -13.04
CA ALA A 41 8.99 11.29 -11.63
C ALA A 41 10.25 12.08 -11.21
N SER A 42 11.07 12.50 -12.17
CA SER A 42 12.26 13.31 -11.92
C SER A 42 11.95 14.79 -11.73
N ASN A 43 10.75 15.26 -12.09
CA ASN A 43 10.32 16.62 -11.82
C ASN A 43 10.21 16.85 -10.29
N PRO A 44 10.85 17.89 -9.73
CA PRO A 44 10.81 18.18 -8.29
C PRO A 44 9.40 18.27 -7.69
N GLU A 45 8.47 18.93 -8.39
CA GLU A 45 7.08 19.08 -7.91
C GLU A 45 6.37 17.71 -7.84
N ILE A 46 6.54 16.89 -8.88
CA ILE A 46 5.99 15.53 -8.92
C ILE A 46 6.63 14.65 -7.85
N ARG A 47 7.93 14.81 -7.60
CA ARG A 47 8.64 14.06 -6.55
C ARG A 47 8.07 14.37 -5.17
N GLU A 48 7.78 15.64 -4.88
CA GLU A 48 7.14 16.02 -3.63
C GLU A 48 5.70 15.48 -3.53
N LEU A 49 4.95 15.45 -4.64
CA LEU A 49 3.63 14.81 -4.65
C LEU A 49 3.71 13.30 -4.38
N ILE A 50 4.67 12.58 -4.97
CA ILE A 50 4.91 11.16 -4.70
C ILE A 50 5.26 10.97 -3.22
N ARG A 51 6.12 11.82 -2.66
CA ARG A 51 6.51 11.76 -1.25
C ARG A 51 5.32 12.02 -0.32
N ALA A 52 4.52 13.04 -0.61
CA ALA A 52 3.34 13.36 0.18
C ALA A 52 2.32 12.21 0.16
N GLU A 53 2.11 11.58 -0.98
CA GLU A 53 1.23 10.43 -1.09
C GLU A 53 1.79 9.21 -0.33
N ALA A 54 3.10 8.97 -0.40
CA ALA A 54 3.75 7.94 0.39
C ALA A 54 3.61 8.18 1.90
N LEU A 55 3.70 9.43 2.35
CA LEU A 55 3.49 9.79 3.75
C LEU A 55 2.05 9.56 4.23
N LYS A 56 1.04 9.79 3.37
CA LYS A 56 -0.35 9.46 3.72
C LYS A 56 -0.52 7.96 3.95
N LEU A 57 0.11 7.11 3.13
CA LEU A 57 0.07 5.66 3.31
C LEU A 57 0.66 5.27 4.66
N VAL A 58 1.83 5.83 5.01
CA VAL A 58 2.46 5.60 6.32
C VAL A 58 1.59 6.12 7.47
N GLY A 59 0.98 7.30 7.32
CA GLY A 59 0.08 7.88 8.31
C GLY A 59 -1.18 7.04 8.59
N ASN A 60 -1.61 6.22 7.62
CA ASN A 60 -2.74 5.31 7.78
C ASN A 60 -2.38 3.97 8.44
N LEU A 61 -1.08 3.63 8.54
CA LEU A 61 -0.64 2.35 9.14
C LEU A 61 -1.09 2.17 10.59
N PRO A 62 -0.97 3.17 11.50
CA PRO A 62 -1.41 3.01 12.89
C PRO A 62 -2.89 2.62 13.01
N VAL A 63 -3.75 3.31 12.26
CA VAL A 63 -5.20 3.03 12.25
C VAL A 63 -5.49 1.64 11.71
N ALA A 64 -4.82 1.24 10.62
CA ALA A 64 -4.97 -0.11 10.08
C ALA A 64 -4.53 -1.18 11.10
N THR A 65 -3.41 -0.96 11.80
CA THR A 65 -2.93 -1.88 12.82
C THR A 65 -3.85 -1.95 14.04
N ASP A 66 -4.44 -0.83 14.46
CA ASP A 66 -5.40 -0.80 15.56
C ASP A 66 -6.71 -1.50 15.18
N ASN A 67 -7.20 -1.33 13.95
CA ASN A 67 -8.37 -2.04 13.45
C ASN A 67 -8.15 -3.56 13.39
N ILE A 68 -6.96 -4.00 12.95
CA ILE A 68 -6.60 -5.41 12.96
C ILE A 68 -6.54 -5.94 14.40
N ARG A 69 -5.93 -5.20 15.33
CA ARG A 69 -5.87 -5.57 16.75
C ARG A 69 -7.28 -5.73 17.33
N TYR A 70 -8.13 -4.73 17.12
CA TYR A 70 -9.53 -4.75 17.56
C TYR A 70 -10.28 -5.97 17.04
N LEU A 71 -10.18 -6.26 15.73
CA LEU A 71 -10.84 -7.40 15.12
C LEU A 71 -10.36 -8.73 15.71
N VAL A 72 -9.05 -8.87 15.91
CA VAL A 72 -8.44 -10.06 16.53
C VAL A 72 -8.96 -10.26 17.95
N GLU A 73 -8.97 -9.20 18.77
CA GLU A 73 -9.48 -9.25 20.15
C GLU A 73 -10.97 -9.64 20.18
N HIS A 74 -11.79 -9.09 19.27
CA HIS A 74 -13.21 -9.41 19.18
C HIS A 74 -13.46 -10.85 18.72
N MET A 75 -12.67 -11.33 17.77
CA MET A 75 -12.75 -12.72 17.30
C MET A 75 -12.35 -13.71 18.41
N GLN A 76 -11.30 -13.41 19.17
CA GLN A 76 -10.86 -14.23 20.31
C GLN A 76 -11.88 -14.23 21.46
N GLY A 77 -12.54 -13.10 21.72
CA GLY A 77 -13.57 -12.97 22.75
C GLY A 77 -14.93 -13.58 22.39
N SER A 78 -15.15 -13.96 21.13
CA SER A 78 -16.40 -14.56 20.67
C SER A 78 -16.64 -15.94 21.28
N ASN A 79 -17.90 -16.31 21.56
CA ASN A 79 -18.27 -17.67 21.96
C ASN A 79 -18.38 -18.65 20.77
N ASP A 80 -18.36 -18.14 19.53
CA ASP A 80 -18.32 -18.98 18.32
C ASP A 80 -16.93 -19.62 18.17
N PRO A 81 -16.82 -20.97 18.18
CA PRO A 81 -15.54 -21.67 18.01
C PRO A 81 -14.79 -21.29 16.73
N LYS A 82 -15.50 -21.01 15.64
CA LYS A 82 -14.89 -20.62 14.35
C LYS A 82 -14.27 -19.22 14.43
N MET A 83 -14.93 -18.30 15.15
CA MET A 83 -14.39 -16.95 15.35
C MET A 83 -13.15 -17.00 16.25
N LYS A 84 -13.13 -17.85 17.28
CA LYS A 84 -11.92 -18.07 18.10
C LYS A 84 -10.75 -18.60 17.27
N GLU A 85 -10.98 -19.58 16.41
CA GLU A 85 -9.95 -20.14 15.52
C GLU A 85 -9.40 -19.08 14.55
N LEU A 86 -10.27 -18.27 13.95
CA LEU A 86 -9.87 -17.18 13.07
C LEU A 86 -9.06 -16.11 13.81
N GLY A 87 -9.50 -15.74 15.02
CA GLY A 87 -8.76 -14.81 15.88
C GLY A 87 -7.36 -15.34 16.20
N TYR A 88 -7.23 -16.62 16.57
CA TYR A 88 -5.94 -17.25 16.85
C TYR A 88 -5.01 -17.26 15.62
N LYS A 89 -5.50 -17.67 14.44
CA LYS A 89 -4.73 -17.66 13.19
C LYS A 89 -4.27 -16.27 12.80
N ALA A 90 -5.14 -15.27 12.95
CA ALA A 90 -4.80 -13.88 12.67
C ALA A 90 -3.72 -13.36 13.64
N SER A 91 -3.80 -13.71 14.93
CA SER A 91 -2.76 -13.37 15.92
C SER A 91 -1.40 -13.97 15.57
N LEU A 92 -1.36 -15.26 15.22
CA LEU A 92 -0.13 -15.91 14.78
C LEU A 92 0.47 -15.17 13.60
N LYS A 93 -0.35 -14.81 12.60
CA LYS A 93 0.14 -14.11 11.42
C LYS A 93 0.73 -12.73 11.73
N VAL A 94 0.15 -12.01 12.69
CA VAL A 94 0.69 -10.73 13.17
C VAL A 94 2.04 -10.94 13.85
N LEU A 95 2.18 -11.95 14.71
CA LEU A 95 3.43 -12.27 15.40
C LEU A 95 4.53 -12.73 14.44
N GLU A 96 4.20 -13.54 13.44
CA GLU A 96 5.11 -13.94 12.34
C GLU A 96 5.60 -12.72 11.56
N THR A 97 4.68 -11.84 11.15
CA THR A 97 5.00 -10.64 10.36
C THR A 97 5.85 -9.66 11.16
N ALA A 98 5.65 -9.59 12.48
CA ALA A 98 6.46 -8.80 13.39
C ALA A 98 7.83 -9.44 13.72
N GLY A 99 8.10 -10.67 13.24
CA GLY A 99 9.34 -11.40 13.51
C GLY A 99 9.49 -11.89 14.96
N ILE A 100 8.40 -11.93 15.73
CA ILE A 100 8.41 -12.38 17.13
C ILE A 100 8.43 -13.91 17.21
N ILE A 101 7.79 -14.58 16.26
CA ILE A 101 7.81 -16.05 16.10
C ILE A 101 8.21 -16.41 14.66
N PRO A 102 8.80 -17.58 14.43
CA PRO A 102 9.04 -18.07 13.07
C PRO A 102 7.72 -18.30 12.33
N GLY A 103 7.72 -18.01 11.03
CA GLY A 103 6.59 -18.23 10.12
C GLY A 103 6.81 -19.35 9.12
#